data_AF-A0A2S7XWT9-F1
#
_entry.id   AF-A0A2S7XWT9-F1
#
_cell.length_a   1.000
_cell.length_b   1.000
_cell.length_c   1.000
_cell.angle_alpha   90.00
_cell.angle_beta   90.00
_cell.angle_gamma   90.00
#
_symmetry.space_group_name_H-M   'P 1'
#
loop_
_entity.id
_entity.type
_entity.pdbx_description
1 polymer ?
#
loop_
_entity_poly.entity_id
_entity_poly.type
_entity_poly.pdbx_seq_one_letter_code
_entity_poly.pdbx_strand_id
1 'polypeptide(L)'
;MALGTAKWFPWPFVATQSIFALFLTLNALQLWLRRRQNAGAWSGGAAKQEMFATKRARRLFMYSKDDDLIGWKDIVTFAHDSERLGYTVDTEEFHGSGHVGHMRMHPDQYWAAIRQSWARTKTTSLGSEKETAA
;
A
#
# COMPACT_ATOMS: atom_id res chain seq x y z
N MET A 1 15.85 -0.78 13.89
CA MET A 1 16.88 0.09 14.51
C MET A 1 16.22 1.41 14.90
N ALA A 2 16.02 1.67 16.19
CA ALA A 2 15.54 2.97 16.65
C ALA A 2 16.73 3.94 16.63
N LEU A 3 16.63 5.00 15.82
CA LEU A 3 17.58 6.12 15.85
C LEU A 3 17.43 6.80 17.22
N GLY A 4 18.26 6.41 18.20
CA GLY A 4 18.18 6.94 19.54
C GLY A 4 18.56 8.41 19.58
N THR A 5 17.60 9.28 19.90
CA THR A 5 17.84 10.70 20.21
C THR A 5 18.75 10.91 21.43
N ALA A 6 19.08 9.84 22.14
CA ALA A 6 19.97 9.81 23.30
C ALA A 6 21.34 10.48 23.06
N LYS A 7 21.83 10.48 21.81
CA LYS A 7 23.11 11.16 21.46
C LYS A 7 23.00 12.69 21.49
N TRP A 8 21.80 13.24 21.31
CA TRP A 8 21.51 14.69 21.34
C TRP A 8 20.91 15.15 22.67
N PHE A 9 20.23 14.26 23.39
CA PHE A 9 19.60 14.55 24.67
C PHE A 9 19.94 13.45 25.68
N PRO A 10 20.93 13.66 26.57
CA PRO A 10 21.35 12.68 27.58
C PRO A 10 20.37 12.66 28.77
N TRP A 11 19.07 12.59 28.48
CA TRP A 11 18.02 12.57 29.49
C TRP A 11 17.73 11.13 29.94
N PRO A 12 17.18 10.95 31.16
CA PRO A 12 16.66 9.65 31.58
C PRO A 12 15.73 9.09 30.50
N PHE A 13 15.89 7.81 30.15
CA PHE A 13 15.11 7.16 29.10
C PHE A 13 13.60 7.38 29.28
N VAL A 14 13.13 7.34 30.53
CA VAL A 14 11.73 7.60 30.90
C VAL A 14 11.27 9.00 30.52
N ALA A 15 12.09 10.04 30.69
CA ALA A 15 11.71 11.40 30.33
C ALA A 15 11.48 11.54 28.82
N THR A 16 12.36 10.94 28.02
CA THR A 16 12.23 10.93 26.56
C THR A 16 10.97 10.16 26.12
N GLN A 17 10.73 8.98 26.69
CA GLN A 17 9.53 8.18 26.41
C GLN A 17 8.25 8.92 26.80
N SER A 18 8.21 9.57 27.97
CA SER A 18 7.05 10.35 28.42
C SER A 18 6.73 11.53 27.51
N ILE A 19 7.75 12.22 27.00
CA ILE A 19 7.55 13.33 26.04
C ILE A 19 6.98 12.81 24.72
N PHE A 20 7.52 11.72 24.18
CA PHE A 20 6.98 11.11 22.97
C PHE A 20 5.56 10.57 23.18
N ALA A 21 5.29 9.93 24.33
CA ALA A 21 3.95 9.45 24.68
C ALA A 21 2.95 10.60 24.79
N LEU A 22 3.33 11.71 25.42
CA LEU A 22 2.51 12.92 25.51
C LEU A 22 2.27 13.52 24.11
N PHE A 23 3.30 13.62 23.28
CA PHE A 23 3.16 14.12 21.91
C PHE A 23 2.21 13.26 21.08
N LEU A 24 2.36 11.93 21.13
CA LEU A 24 1.51 11.00 20.38
C LEU A 24 0.07 11.01 20.89
N THR A 25 -0.15 11.12 22.20
CA THR A 25 -1.51 11.22 22.77
C THR A 25 -2.17 12.55 22.41
N LEU A 26 -1.45 13.68 22.48
CA LEU A 26 -1.97 14.97 22.02
C LEU A 26 -2.25 14.97 20.52
N ASN A 27 -1.41 14.33 19.71
CA ASN A 27 -1.66 14.16 18.28
C ASN A 27 -2.92 13.33 18.02
N ALA A 28 -3.07 12.19 18.70
CA ALA A 28 -4.24 11.34 18.59
C ALA A 28 -5.52 12.07 19.05
N LEU A 29 -5.45 12.80 20.16
CA LEU A 29 -6.55 13.62 20.66
C LEU A 29 -6.93 14.72 19.66
N GLN A 30 -5.96 15.39 19.07
CA GLN A 30 -6.20 16.41 18.04
C GLN A 30 -6.85 15.81 16.78
N LEU A 31 -6.37 14.64 16.31
CA LEU A 31 -6.99 13.94 15.18
C LEU A 31 -8.44 13.57 15.49
N TRP A 32 -8.69 13.04 16.69
CA TRP A 32 -10.01 12.69 17.16
C TRP A 32 -10.95 13.91 17.25
N LEU A 33 -10.51 14.99 17.90
CA LEU A 33 -11.27 16.25 18.01
C LEU A 33 -11.61 16.83 16.65
N ARG A 34 -10.67 16.79 15.70
CA ARG A 34 -10.88 17.30 14.33
C ARG A 34 -11.57 16.31 13.40
N ARG A 35 -11.95 15.12 13.89
CA ARG A 35 -12.45 13.99 13.10
C ARG A 35 -11.60 13.69 11.85
N ARG A 36 -10.29 13.93 11.95
CA ARG A 36 -9.34 13.66 10.87
C ARG A 36 -8.86 12.22 10.97
N GLN A 37 -8.84 11.54 9.83
CA GLN A 37 -8.26 10.21 9.74
C GLN A 37 -6.73 10.30 9.78
N ASN A 38 -6.08 9.25 10.27
CA ASN A 38 -4.64 9.12 10.11
C ASN A 38 -4.30 8.95 8.61
N ALA A 39 -3.05 9.23 8.24
CA ALA A 39 -2.63 9.24 6.84
C ALA A 39 -2.86 7.88 6.15
N GLY A 40 -2.67 6.77 6.85
CA GLY A 40 -2.87 5.42 6.31
C GLY A 40 -4.34 5.14 5.97
N ALA A 41 -5.25 5.41 6.91
CA ALA A 41 -6.69 5.24 6.73
C ALA A 41 -7.22 6.16 5.61
N TRP A 42 -6.76 7.43 5.60
CA TRP A 42 -7.11 8.36 4.53
C TRP A 42 -6.60 7.87 3.17
N SER A 43 -5.35 7.41 3.09
CA SER A 43 -4.75 6.90 1.86
C SER A 43 -5.49 5.68 1.32
N GLY A 44 -5.89 4.75 2.20
CA GLY A 44 -6.71 3.60 1.82
C GLY A 44 -8.07 4.01 1.25
N GLY A 45 -8.69 5.05 1.82
CA GLY A 45 -9.93 5.64 1.29
C GLY A 45 -9.71 6.34 -0.06
N ALA A 46 -8.69 7.20 -0.16
CA ALA A 46 -8.35 7.93 -1.38
C ALA A 46 -8.06 6.98 -2.54
N ALA A 47 -7.29 5.92 -2.31
CA ALA A 47 -6.99 4.92 -3.32
C ALA A 47 -8.22 4.14 -3.84
N LYS A 48 -9.39 4.24 -3.20
CA LYS A 48 -10.65 3.66 -3.69
C LYS A 48 -11.45 4.63 -4.57
N GLN A 49 -11.18 5.93 -4.52
CA GLN A 49 -11.95 6.97 -5.20
C GLN A 49 -11.46 7.19 -6.64
N GLU A 50 -12.42 7.35 -7.55
CA GLU A 50 -12.14 7.53 -8.98
C GLU A 50 -11.45 8.87 -9.29
N MET A 51 -11.63 9.88 -8.42
CA MET A 51 -10.94 11.17 -8.55
C MET A 51 -9.41 11.06 -8.51
N PHE A 52 -8.87 10.00 -7.89
CA PHE A 52 -7.42 9.78 -7.78
C PHE A 52 -6.91 8.67 -8.72
N ALA A 53 -7.77 7.73 -9.11
CA ALA A 53 -7.40 6.65 -10.03
C ALA A 53 -8.61 6.22 -10.88
N THR A 54 -8.50 6.35 -12.20
CA THR A 54 -9.55 5.89 -13.12
C THR A 54 -9.79 4.39 -13.01
N LYS A 55 -11.05 3.95 -13.17
CA LYS A 55 -11.44 2.54 -13.20
C LYS A 55 -10.80 1.76 -14.34
N ARG A 56 -10.41 2.45 -15.41
CA ARG A 56 -9.69 1.86 -16.55
C ARG A 56 -8.26 1.45 -16.22
N ALA A 57 -7.68 1.98 -15.14
CA ALA A 57 -6.34 1.62 -14.72
C ALA A 57 -6.36 0.26 -14.02
N ARG A 58 -5.52 -0.66 -14.51
CA ARG A 58 -5.27 -1.93 -13.82
C ARG A 58 -4.45 -1.71 -12.56
N ARG A 59 -4.70 -2.51 -11.52
CA ARG A 59 -3.95 -2.50 -10.26
C ARG A 59 -3.21 -3.83 -10.11
N LEU A 60 -1.90 -3.78 -9.95
CA LEU A 60 -1.09 -4.96 -9.65
C LEU A 60 -0.67 -4.90 -8.18
N PHE A 61 -1.08 -5.89 -7.39
CA PHE A 61 -0.63 -6.06 -6.01
C PHE A 61 0.43 -7.15 -5.94
N MET A 62 1.58 -6.79 -5.36
CA MET A 62 2.73 -7.68 -5.22
C MET A 62 3.03 -7.78 -3.74
N TYR A 63 3.03 -8.99 -3.19
CA TYR A 63 3.16 -9.18 -1.74
C TYR A 63 3.84 -10.51 -1.41
N SER A 64 4.27 -10.65 -0.16
CA SER A 64 4.76 -11.92 0.39
C SER A 64 4.16 -12.16 1.76
N LYS A 65 3.91 -13.43 2.09
CA LYS A 65 3.51 -13.81 3.45
C LYS A 65 4.66 -13.70 4.47
N ASP A 66 5.89 -13.57 3.97
CA ASP A 66 7.13 -13.44 4.75
C ASP A 66 7.60 -11.97 4.88
N ASP A 67 6.76 -10.98 4.53
CA ASP A 67 7.00 -9.57 4.85
C ASP A 67 6.55 -9.25 6.28
N ASP A 68 7.53 -9.10 7.18
CA ASP A 68 7.30 -8.78 8.59
C ASP A 68 6.81 -7.34 8.85
N LEU A 69 6.93 -6.44 7.87
CA LEU A 69 6.55 -5.04 8.01
C LEU A 69 5.16 -4.76 7.44
N ILE A 70 4.84 -5.31 6.27
CA ILE A 70 3.56 -5.09 5.60
C ILE A 70 2.76 -6.40 5.55
N GLY A 71 1.67 -6.45 6.32
CA GLY A 71 0.82 -7.64 6.42
C GLY A 71 0.13 -7.98 5.09
N TRP A 72 0.41 -9.17 4.55
CA TRP A 72 -0.17 -9.63 3.28
C TRP A 72 -1.70 -9.66 3.26
N LYS A 73 -2.34 -9.92 4.42
CA LYS A 73 -3.80 -9.97 4.55
C LYS A 73 -4.44 -8.64 4.18
N ASP A 74 -3.83 -7.53 4.60
CA ASP A 74 -4.33 -6.19 4.29
C ASP A 74 -4.26 -5.91 2.79
N ILE A 75 -3.18 -6.37 2.13
CA ILE A 75 -3.02 -6.27 0.67
C ILE A 75 -4.10 -7.07 -0.05
N VAL A 76 -4.32 -8.33 0.35
CA VAL A 76 -5.35 -9.21 -0.26
C VAL A 76 -6.75 -8.66 -0.04
N THR A 77 -7.08 -8.19 1.16
CA THR A 77 -8.36 -7.52 1.42
C THR A 77 -8.52 -6.27 0.56
N PHE A 78 -7.48 -5.47 0.40
CA PHE A 78 -7.52 -4.27 -0.44
C PHE A 78 -7.65 -4.59 -1.93
N ALA A 79 -7.04 -5.69 -2.39
CA ALA A 79 -7.20 -6.20 -3.75
C ALA A 79 -8.66 -6.60 -4.01
N HIS A 80 -9.26 -7.41 -3.13
CA HIS A 80 -10.67 -7.80 -3.25
C HIS A 80 -11.62 -6.60 -3.17
N ASP A 81 -11.37 -5.65 -2.29
CA ASP A 81 -12.16 -4.42 -2.24
C ASP A 81 -12.04 -3.62 -3.54
N SER A 82 -10.86 -3.60 -4.16
CA SER A 82 -10.66 -2.94 -5.45
C SER A 82 -11.43 -3.64 -6.57
N GLU A 83 -11.42 -4.97 -6.62
CA GLU A 83 -12.23 -5.76 -7.56
C GLU A 83 -13.73 -5.48 -7.40
N ARG A 84 -14.22 -5.49 -6.15
CA ARG A 84 -15.63 -5.19 -5.84
C ARG A 84 -16.06 -3.79 -6.26
N LEU A 85 -15.11 -2.85 -6.27
CA LEU A 85 -15.33 -1.49 -6.74
C LEU A 85 -15.23 -1.34 -8.27
N GLY A 86 -15.00 -2.44 -9.01
CA GLY A 86 -14.92 -2.45 -10.48
C GLY A 86 -13.55 -2.09 -11.05
N TYR A 87 -12.49 -2.07 -10.23
CA TYR A 87 -11.13 -1.98 -10.77
C TYR A 87 -10.70 -3.34 -11.32
N THR A 88 -9.93 -3.33 -12.39
CA THR A 88 -9.25 -4.55 -12.83
C THR A 88 -8.02 -4.78 -11.97
N VAL A 89 -7.93 -5.95 -11.35
CA VAL A 89 -6.89 -6.28 -10.39
C VAL A 89 -6.10 -7.50 -10.84
N ASP A 90 -4.79 -7.44 -10.63
CA ASP A 90 -3.86 -8.54 -10.74
C ASP A 90 -3.17 -8.70 -9.37
N THR A 91 -2.89 -9.94 -8.95
CA THR A 91 -2.16 -10.23 -7.71
C THR A 91 -0.99 -11.15 -8.00
N GLU A 92 0.14 -10.92 -7.32
CA GLU A 92 1.35 -11.74 -7.41
C GLU A 92 1.91 -12.00 -6.00
N GLU A 93 1.97 -13.27 -5.61
CA GLU A 93 2.54 -13.70 -4.33
C GLU A 93 4.01 -14.12 -4.51
N PHE A 94 4.87 -13.59 -3.65
CA PHE A 94 6.28 -13.95 -3.53
C PHE A 94 6.50 -14.78 -2.27
N HIS A 95 7.42 -15.74 -2.34
CA HIS A 95 7.78 -16.58 -1.20
C HIS A 95 9.19 -16.27 -0.70
N GLY A 96 9.37 -16.28 0.62
CA GLY A 96 10.65 -16.06 1.28
C GLY A 96 11.17 -14.63 1.17
N SER A 97 10.32 -13.63 0.88
CA SER A 97 10.77 -12.25 0.63
C SER A 97 10.17 -11.21 1.56
N GLY A 98 11.04 -10.59 2.37
CA GLY A 98 10.68 -9.49 3.25
C GLY A 98 10.49 -8.15 2.53
N HIS A 99 10.22 -7.10 3.31
CA HIS A 99 10.00 -5.75 2.82
C HIS A 99 11.11 -5.25 1.88
N VAL A 100 10.74 -4.70 0.71
CA VAL A 100 11.66 -4.25 -0.36
C VAL A 100 12.47 -5.41 -1.00
N GLY A 101 12.20 -6.66 -0.63
CA GLY A 101 12.97 -7.83 -1.06
C GLY A 101 12.52 -8.48 -2.37
N HIS A 102 11.27 -8.26 -2.82
CA HIS A 102 10.67 -9.01 -3.93
C HIS A 102 11.50 -8.97 -5.21
N MET A 103 11.85 -7.76 -5.70
CA MET A 103 12.66 -7.61 -6.92
C MET A 103 14.08 -8.17 -6.76
N ARG A 104 14.69 -8.00 -5.59
CA ARG A 104 16.08 -8.44 -5.35
C ARG A 104 16.19 -9.97 -5.36
N MET A 105 15.20 -10.67 -4.81
CA MET A 105 15.25 -12.12 -4.66
C MET A 105 14.55 -12.87 -5.78
N HIS A 106 13.54 -12.25 -6.40
CA HIS A 106 12.75 -12.84 -7.49
C HIS A 106 12.66 -11.87 -8.68
N PRO A 107 13.79 -11.48 -9.29
CA PRO A 107 13.80 -10.45 -10.33
C PRO A 107 12.95 -10.84 -11.55
N ASP A 108 13.03 -12.09 -11.99
CA ASP A 108 12.31 -12.56 -13.18
C ASP A 108 10.79 -12.56 -12.94
N GLN A 109 10.34 -13.10 -11.80
CA GLN A 109 8.94 -13.10 -11.40
C GLN A 109 8.41 -11.66 -11.24
N TYR A 110 9.18 -10.80 -10.56
CA TYR A 110 8.82 -9.41 -10.33
C TYR A 110 8.59 -8.65 -11.64
N TRP A 111 9.56 -8.69 -12.54
CA TRP A 111 9.44 -8.00 -13.82
C TRP A 111 8.45 -8.67 -14.77
N ALA A 112 8.26 -9.99 -14.69
CA ALA A 112 7.23 -10.68 -15.46
C ALA A 112 5.83 -10.22 -15.06
N ALA A 113 5.53 -10.13 -13.76
CA ALA A 113 4.24 -9.66 -13.26
C ALA A 113 3.89 -8.25 -13.76
N ILE A 114 4.85 -7.32 -13.70
CA ILE A 114 4.70 -5.95 -14.23
C ILE A 114 4.40 -5.97 -15.74
N ARG A 115 5.24 -6.68 -16.51
CA ARG A 115 5.07 -6.75 -17.98
C ARG A 115 3.73 -7.36 -18.37
N GLN A 116 3.31 -8.43 -17.68
CA GLN A 116 2.04 -9.09 -17.94
C GLN A 116 0.86 -8.17 -17.61
N SER A 117 0.90 -7.48 -16.47
CA SER A 117 -0.16 -6.54 -16.10
C SER A 117 -0.31 -5.43 -17.15
N TRP A 118 0.80 -4.83 -17.60
CA TRP A 118 0.78 -3.83 -18.67
C TRP A 118 0.32 -4.37 -20.03
N ALA A 119 0.74 -5.58 -20.39
CA ALA A 119 0.32 -6.20 -21.64
C ALA A 119 -1.20 -6.42 -21.65
N ARG A 120 -1.78 -6.88 -20.53
CA ARG A 120 -3.24 -7.07 -20.39
C ARG A 120 -4.02 -5.77 -20.57
N THR A 121 -3.47 -4.61 -20.20
CA THR A 121 -4.11 -3.30 -20.44
C THR A 121 -4.33 -3.03 -21.93
N LYS A 122 -3.33 -3.35 -22.78
CA LYS A 122 -3.42 -3.11 -24.23
C LYS A 122 -4.48 -3.99 -24.89
N THR A 123 -4.64 -5.23 -24.42
CA THR A 123 -5.65 -6.15 -24.96
C THR A 123 -7.07 -5.70 -24.59
N THR A 124 -7.28 -5.19 -23.38
CA THR A 124 -8.60 -4.70 -22.93
C THR A 124 -9.06 -3.47 -23.73
N SER A 125 -8.16 -2.56 -24.13
CA SER A 125 -8.54 -1.38 -24.92
C SER A 125 -8.99 -1.72 -26.36
N LEU A 126 -8.38 -2.74 -26.98
CA LEU A 126 -8.69 -3.18 -28.34
C LEU A 126 -10.06 -3.87 -28.49
N GLY A 127 -10.59 -4.46 -27.41
CA GLY A 127 -11.93 -5.05 -27.40
C GLY A 127 -13.04 -4.00 -27.28
N SER A 128 -12.83 -2.99 -26.45
CA SER A 128 -13.80 -1.91 -26.20
C SER A 128 -13.99 -0.97 -27.40
N GLU A 129 -12.97 -0.77 -28.25
CA GLU A 129 -13.08 0.07 -29.45
C GLU A 129 -13.81 -0.62 -30.61
N LYS A 130 -13.82 -1.95 -30.65
CA LYS A 130 -14.52 -2.70 -31.70
C LYS A 130 -16.03 -2.80 -31.46
N GLU A 131 -16.46 -2.74 -30.20
CA GLU A 131 -17.87 -2.83 -29.82
C GLU A 131 -18.61 -1.49 -29.94
N THR A 132 -17.90 -0.36 -29.92
CA THR A 132 -18.48 0.98 -30.17
C THR A 132 -18.46 1.42 -31.64
N ALA A 133 -17.81 0.64 -32.51
CA ALA A 133 -17.71 0.90 -33.95
C ALA A 133 -18.65 0.02 -34.80
N ALA A 134 -19.58 -0.72 -34.16
CA ALA A 134 -20.63 -1.52 -34.77
C ALA A 134 -22.00 -0.96 -34.37
#